data_AF-A0A3D4B999-F1
#
_entry.id   AF-A0A3D4B999-F1
#
_cell.length_a   1.000
_cell.length_b   1.000
_cell.length_c   1.000
_cell.angle_alpha   90.00
_cell.angle_beta   90.00
_cell.angle_gamma   90.00
#
_symmetry.space_group_name_H-M   'P 1'
#
loop_
_entity.id
_entity.type
_entity.pdbx_description
1 polymer ?
#
loop_
_entity_poly.entity_id
_entity_poly.type
_entity_poly.pdbx_seq_one_letter_code
_entity_poly.pdbx_strand_id
1 'polypeptide(L)'
;MFLDQNQPEKTLYHVLYEEVPLAEVTQNISDNLYLAPASIDMAMLENRLRERVDGYHMLQIALENNDYDCVIIDTPPSIGVLTSNALIASSHLVIPVQVGYFALKGIENIMQTYQTI
;
A
#
# COMPACT_ATOMS: atom_id res chain seq x y z
N MET A 1 10.43 9.67 -3.56
CA MET A 1 11.32 10.23 -2.51
C MET A 1 12.38 9.17 -2.26
N PHE A 2 13.60 9.36 -2.75
CA PHE A 2 14.67 8.39 -2.55
C PHE A 2 15.32 8.68 -1.20
N LEU A 3 15.00 7.86 -0.20
CA LEU A 3 15.76 7.83 1.04
C LEU A 3 17.16 7.26 0.76
N ASP A 4 18.09 7.63 1.63
CA ASP A 4 19.55 7.43 1.56
C ASP A 4 20.00 6.05 1.03
N GLN A 5 21.23 5.97 0.49
CA GLN A 5 21.76 4.79 -0.23
C GLN A 5 21.93 3.51 0.63
N ASN A 6 21.58 3.56 1.91
CA ASN A 6 21.44 2.36 2.73
C ASN A 6 20.00 1.84 2.57
N GLN A 7 19.82 0.88 1.65
CA GLN A 7 18.54 0.19 1.53
C GLN A 7 18.14 -0.38 2.90
N PRO A 8 16.91 -0.10 3.38
CA PRO A 8 16.40 -0.70 4.60
C PRO A 8 16.54 -2.22 4.53
N GLU A 9 17.07 -2.84 5.59
CA GLU A 9 17.21 -4.30 5.68
C GLU A 9 15.86 -5.01 5.59
N LYS A 10 14.79 -4.36 6.06
CA LYS A 10 13.40 -4.80 5.94
C LYS A 10 12.52 -3.68 5.43
N THR A 11 11.55 -4.04 4.61
CA THR A 11 10.64 -3.12 3.89
C THR A 11 9.18 -3.59 4.02
N LEU A 12 8.24 -2.82 3.49
CA LEU A 12 6.82 -3.17 3.43
C LEU A 12 6.58 -4.55 2.79
N TYR A 13 7.47 -5.02 1.90
CA TYR A 13 7.43 -6.39 1.37
C TYR A 13 7.39 -7.44 2.49
N HIS A 14 8.28 -7.28 3.48
CA HIS A 14 8.43 -8.23 4.59
C HIS A 14 7.23 -8.18 5.53
N VAL A 15 6.61 -7.00 5.69
CA VAL A 15 5.37 -6.86 6.46
C VAL A 15 4.23 -7.64 5.80
N LEU A 16 4.06 -7.45 4.50
CA LEU A 16 2.92 -8.01 3.77
C LEU A 16 3.08 -9.50 3.42
N TYR A 17 4.31 -10.01 3.38
CA TYR A 17 4.58 -11.40 2.97
C TYR A 17 5.18 -12.27 4.06
N GLU A 18 6.08 -11.72 4.87
CA GLU A 18 6.83 -12.44 5.90
C GLU A 18 6.32 -12.14 7.31
N GLU A 19 5.20 -11.43 7.43
CA GLU A 19 4.50 -11.13 8.69
C GLU A 19 5.40 -10.39 9.70
N VAL A 20 6.36 -9.61 9.21
CA VAL A 20 7.17 -8.72 10.03
C VAL A 20 6.29 -7.59 10.58
N PRO A 21 6.37 -7.25 11.88
CA PRO A 21 5.62 -6.12 12.43
C PRO A 21 5.92 -4.81 11.68
N LEU A 22 4.88 -4.03 11.34
CA LEU A 22 5.03 -2.77 10.62
C LEU A 22 5.98 -1.79 11.34
N ALA A 23 5.99 -1.81 12.67
CA ALA A 23 6.87 -0.99 13.49
C ALA A 23 8.37 -1.28 13.28
N GLU A 24 8.75 -2.50 12.87
CA GLU A 24 10.15 -2.85 12.62
C GLU A 24 10.70 -2.24 11.32
N VAL A 25 9.83 -1.94 10.36
CA VAL A 25 10.24 -1.38 9.05
C VAL A 25 10.00 0.11 8.96
N THR A 26 9.24 0.68 9.89
CA THR A 26 8.84 2.08 9.86
C THR A 26 9.96 2.99 10.37
N GLN A 27 10.30 4.01 9.60
CA GLN A 27 11.40 4.93 9.87
C GLN A 27 10.86 6.34 10.09
N ASN A 28 11.36 7.04 11.12
CA ASN A 28 11.09 8.47 11.27
C ASN A 28 11.87 9.25 10.19
N ILE A 29 11.19 10.06 9.39
CA ILE A 29 11.81 10.86 8.33
C ILE A 29 11.67 12.36 8.55
N SER A 30 10.80 12.79 9.47
CA SER A 30 10.63 14.17 9.93
C SER A 30 9.78 14.20 11.20
N ASP A 31 9.64 15.38 11.82
CA ASP A 31 8.70 15.63 12.92
C ASP A 31 7.30 15.09 12.58
N ASN A 32 6.82 14.15 13.40
CA ASN A 32 5.54 13.46 13.26
C ASN A 32 5.30 12.82 11.87
N LEU A 33 6.36 12.49 11.13
CA LEU A 33 6.28 11.84 9.83
C LEU A 33 7.14 10.58 9.80
N TYR A 34 6.48 9.48 9.53
CA TYR A 34 7.06 8.15 9.50
C TYR A 34 6.79 7.49 8.15
N LEU A 35 7.74 6.69 7.68
CA LEU A 35 7.65 5.99 6.41
C LEU A 35 7.95 4.51 6.60
N ALA A 36 7.02 3.66 6.14
CA ALA A 36 7.31 2.27 5.83
C ALA A 36 7.78 2.19 4.38
N PRO A 37 9.08 1.94 4.10
CA PRO A 37 9.62 1.99 2.76
C PRO A 37 9.16 0.78 1.93
N ALA A 38 8.87 1.01 0.65
CA ALA A 38 8.71 -0.07 -0.33
C ALA A 38 10.08 -0.52 -0.87
N SER A 39 10.16 -1.75 -1.39
CA SER A 39 11.31 -2.23 -2.18
C SER A 39 10.90 -2.62 -3.60
N ILE A 40 11.88 -2.88 -4.47
CA ILE A 40 11.63 -3.39 -5.82
C ILE A 40 10.90 -4.75 -5.80
N ASP A 41 11.04 -5.51 -4.71
CA ASP A 41 10.41 -6.83 -4.52
C ASP A 41 8.88 -6.75 -4.43
N MET A 42 8.32 -5.56 -4.19
CA MET A 42 6.88 -5.32 -4.26
C MET A 42 6.28 -5.72 -5.62
N ALA A 43 7.06 -5.66 -6.70
CA ALA A 43 6.62 -6.13 -8.01
C ALA A 43 6.37 -7.65 -8.05
N MET A 44 7.15 -8.44 -7.30
CA MET A 44 6.95 -9.88 -7.18
C MET A 44 5.83 -10.23 -6.18
N LEU A 45 5.65 -9.38 -5.17
CA LEU A 45 4.67 -9.58 -4.12
C LEU A 45 3.24 -9.69 -4.66
N GLU A 46 2.93 -8.94 -5.72
CA GLU A 46 1.57 -8.90 -6.28
C GLU A 46 1.06 -10.29 -6.72
N ASN A 47 1.93 -11.11 -7.32
CA ASN A 47 1.59 -12.48 -7.69
C ASN A 47 1.47 -13.38 -6.46
N ARG A 48 2.37 -13.24 -5.49
CA ARG A 48 2.39 -14.04 -4.26
C ARG A 48 1.15 -13.82 -3.40
N LEU A 49 0.71 -12.56 -3.25
CA LEU A 49 -0.48 -12.24 -2.49
C LEU A 49 -1.76 -12.78 -3.16
N ARG A 50 -1.82 -12.84 -4.49
CA ARG A 50 -2.96 -13.42 -5.20
C ARG A 50 -3.20 -14.90 -4.87
N GLU A 51 -2.12 -15.62 -4.56
CA GLU A 51 -2.17 -17.05 -4.22
C GLU A 51 -2.50 -17.30 -2.74
N ARG A 52 -2.43 -16.26 -1.89
CA ARG A 52 -2.78 -16.33 -0.47
C ARG A 52 -4.27 -16.09 -0.28
N VAL A 53 -4.90 -16.88 0.60
CA VAL A 53 -6.33 -16.77 0.93
C VAL A 53 -6.68 -15.39 1.50
N ASP A 54 -5.81 -14.87 2.35
CA ASP A 54 -5.90 -13.59 3.04
C ASP A 54 -5.15 -12.46 2.31
N GLY A 55 -4.59 -12.74 1.13
CA GLY A 55 -3.63 -11.85 0.47
C GLY A 55 -4.14 -10.45 0.13
N TYR A 56 -5.47 -10.26 0.05
CA TYR A 56 -6.11 -8.97 -0.16
C TYR A 56 -6.27 -8.13 1.11
N HIS A 57 -6.12 -8.71 2.31
CA HIS A 57 -6.33 -8.06 3.61
C HIS A 57 -5.01 -7.84 4.37
N MET A 58 -3.87 -8.22 3.82
CA MET A 58 -2.58 -8.18 4.52
C MET A 58 -2.22 -6.78 5.02
N LEU A 59 -2.50 -5.74 4.25
CA LEU A 59 -2.24 -4.37 4.71
C LEU A 59 -3.18 -3.94 5.84
N GLN A 60 -4.44 -4.38 5.82
CA GLN A 60 -5.39 -4.10 6.90
C GLN A 60 -4.92 -4.75 8.20
N ILE A 61 -4.53 -6.03 8.14
CA ILE A 61 -3.99 -6.79 9.28
C ILE A 61 -2.75 -6.09 9.85
N ALA A 62 -1.82 -5.67 8.98
CA ALA A 62 -0.62 -4.96 9.40
C ALA A 62 -0.90 -3.61 10.09
N LEU A 63 -2.07 -3.01 9.85
CA LEU A 63 -2.46 -1.71 10.38
C LEU A 63 -3.41 -1.77 11.59
N GLU A 64 -3.95 -2.94 11.97
CA GLU A 64 -4.99 -3.05 13.02
C GLU A 64 -4.62 -2.37 14.35
N ASN A 65 -3.34 -2.39 14.74
CA ASN A 65 -2.86 -1.87 16.01
C ASN A 65 -1.81 -0.77 15.83
N ASN A 66 -1.93 0.04 14.78
CA ASN A 66 -1.03 1.15 14.57
C ASN A 66 -1.38 2.34 15.50
N ASP A 67 -0.36 3.04 16.00
CA ASP A 67 -0.50 4.18 16.92
C ASP A 67 -0.48 5.54 16.18
N TYR A 68 -0.76 5.57 14.87
CA TYR A 68 -0.72 6.80 14.09
C TYR A 68 -2.11 7.43 13.98
N ASP A 69 -2.18 8.75 14.15
CA ASP A 69 -3.42 9.51 13.96
C ASP A 69 -3.94 9.44 12.51
N CYS A 70 -3.03 9.30 11.54
CA CYS A 70 -3.33 9.24 10.12
C CYS A 70 -2.30 8.39 9.38
N VAL A 71 -2.79 7.58 8.43
CA VAL A 71 -1.96 6.75 7.54
C VAL A 71 -2.28 7.12 6.09
N ILE A 72 -1.25 7.46 5.32
CA ILE A 72 -1.36 7.70 3.88
C ILE A 72 -0.76 6.50 3.15
N ILE A 73 -1.55 5.89 2.27
CA ILE A 73 -1.14 4.74 1.47
C ILE A 73 -0.97 5.19 0.02
N ASP A 74 0.27 5.18 -0.46
CA ASP A 74 0.59 5.46 -1.87
C ASP A 74 0.51 4.17 -2.69
N THR A 75 -0.46 4.12 -3.61
CA THR A 75 -0.72 2.92 -4.42
C THR A 75 0.06 2.94 -5.74
N PRO A 76 0.46 1.77 -6.27
CA PRO A 76 1.01 1.70 -7.61
C PRO A 76 -0.03 2.14 -8.67
N PRO A 77 0.40 2.53 -9.88
CA PRO A 77 -0.50 2.99 -10.94
C PRO A 77 -1.38 1.86 -11.54
N SER A 78 -1.12 0.61 -11.19
CA SER A 78 -1.90 -0.56 -11.63
C SER A 78 -3.07 -0.84 -10.68
N ILE A 79 -4.20 -1.28 -11.24
CA ILE A 79 -5.29 -1.83 -10.44
C ILE A 79 -5.05 -3.33 -10.30
N GLY A 80 -4.72 -3.76 -9.08
CA GLY A 80 -4.35 -5.14 -8.76
C GLY A 80 -4.37 -5.39 -7.26
N VAL A 81 -3.74 -6.47 -6.80
CA VAL A 81 -3.83 -6.93 -5.40
C VAL A 81 -3.29 -5.89 -4.41
N LEU A 82 -2.20 -5.19 -4.75
CA LEU A 82 -1.64 -4.15 -3.89
C LEU A 82 -2.60 -2.95 -3.73
N THR A 83 -3.23 -2.54 -4.81
CA THR A 83 -4.24 -1.48 -4.81
C THR A 83 -5.50 -1.92 -4.06
N SER A 84 -5.93 -3.17 -4.20
CA SER A 84 -7.04 -3.73 -3.40
C SER A 84 -6.71 -3.77 -1.91
N ASN A 85 -5.48 -4.18 -1.52
CA ASN A 85 -5.03 -4.12 -0.13
C ASN A 85 -5.13 -2.69 0.44
N ALA A 86 -4.66 -1.70 -0.33
CA ALA A 86 -4.77 -0.30 0.05
C ALA A 86 -6.22 0.14 0.23
N LEU A 87 -7.10 -0.22 -0.71
CA LEU A 87 -8.52 0.13 -0.63
C LEU A 87 -9.21 -0.52 0.58
N ILE A 88 -8.97 -1.80 0.85
CA ILE A 88 -9.54 -2.53 1.97
C ILE A 88 -9.06 -1.96 3.31
N ALA A 89 -7.78 -1.57 3.39
CA ALA A 89 -7.21 -0.99 4.61
C ALA A 89 -7.60 0.48 4.84
N SER A 90 -8.13 1.17 3.81
CA SER A 90 -8.39 2.61 3.87
C SER A 90 -9.80 2.92 4.39
N SER A 91 -9.89 3.96 5.21
CA SER A 91 -11.18 4.53 5.63
C SER A 91 -11.73 5.58 4.64
N HIS A 92 -10.83 6.21 3.87
CA HIS A 92 -11.15 7.26 2.91
C HIS A 92 -10.31 7.07 1.65
N LEU A 93 -10.88 7.39 0.49
CA LEU A 93 -10.21 7.27 -0.80
C LEU A 93 -10.06 8.65 -1.45
N VAL A 94 -8.83 8.99 -1.83
CA VAL A 94 -8.51 10.17 -2.63
C VAL A 94 -8.05 9.71 -4.00
N ILE A 95 -8.76 10.12 -5.06
CA ILE A 95 -8.40 9.82 -6.44
C ILE A 95 -7.85 11.10 -7.08
N PRO A 96 -6.52 11.24 -7.24
CA PRO A 96 -5.96 12.37 -7.96
C PRO A 96 -6.28 12.22 -9.46
N VAL A 97 -6.95 13.22 -10.04
CA VAL A 97 -7.36 13.19 -11.45
C VAL A 97 -6.70 14.33 -12.21
N GLN A 98 -5.88 14.01 -13.21
CA GLN A 98 -5.47 14.96 -14.23
C GLN A 98 -6.56 15.04 -15.30
N VAL A 99 -7.06 16.24 -15.60
CA VAL A 99 -8.12 16.44 -16.59
C VAL A 99 -7.66 15.96 -17.97
N GLY A 100 -8.33 14.96 -18.53
CA GLY A 100 -8.01 14.36 -19.83
C GLY A 100 -8.92 13.18 -20.18
N TYR A 101 -8.89 12.73 -21.43
CA TYR A 101 -9.82 11.70 -21.93
C TYR A 101 -9.72 10.36 -21.18
N PHE A 102 -8.51 9.93 -20.79
CA PHE A 102 -8.29 8.65 -20.09
C PHE A 102 -8.63 8.69 -18.60
N ALA A 103 -8.79 9.88 -18.00
CA ALA A 103 -9.11 10.02 -16.59
C ALA A 103 -10.48 9.42 -16.23
N LEU A 104 -11.49 9.66 -17.07
CA LEU A 104 -12.85 9.16 -16.83
C LEU A 104 -12.90 7.63 -16.82
N LYS A 105 -12.20 6.96 -17.75
CA LYS A 105 -12.10 5.50 -17.79
C LYS A 105 -11.37 4.92 -16.57
N GLY A 106 -10.32 5.57 -16.10
CA GLY A 106 -9.58 5.13 -14.90
C GLY A 106 -10.45 5.16 -13.64
N ILE A 107 -11.25 6.23 -13.48
CA ILE A 107 -12.17 6.39 -12.35
C ILE A 107 -13.23 5.28 -12.34
N GLU A 108 -13.81 4.93 -13.49
CA GLU A 108 -14.80 3.85 -13.59
C GLU A 108 -14.25 2.52 -13.06
N ASN A 109 -13.02 2.16 -13.44
CA ASN A 109 -12.38 0.91 -12.98
C ASN A 109 -12.09 0.90 -11.47
N ILE A 110 -11.65 2.04 -10.91
CA ILE A 110 -11.41 2.15 -9.46
C ILE A 110 -12.73 2.01 -8.71
N MET A 111 -13.79 2.70 -9.17
CA MET A 111 -15.11 2.63 -8.54
C MET A 111 -15.72 1.22 -8.60
N GLN A 112 -15.56 0.51 -9.71
CA GLN A 112 -15.99 -0.90 -9.81
C GLN A 112 -15.26 -1.80 -8.82
N THR A 113 -13.94 -1.61 -8.68
CA THR A 113 -13.13 -2.36 -7.70
C THR A 113 -13.62 -2.08 -6.28
N TYR A 114 -13.83 -0.81 -5.93
CA TYR A 114 -14.33 -0.38 -4.62
C TYR A 114 -15.72 -0.95 -4.28
N GLN A 115 -16.59 -1.15 -5.26
CA GLN A 115 -17.92 -1.73 -5.04
C GLN A 115 -17.92 -3.25 -4.86
N THR A 116 -16.83 -3.92 -5.27
CA THR A 116 -16.74 -5.38 -5.28
C THR A 116 -16.05 -5.92 -4.03
N ILE A 117 -15.19 -5.11 -3.41
CA ILE A 117 -14.55 -5.37 -2.13
C ILE A 117 -15.44 -4.94 -0.96
#